data_AF-A0A959Q867-F1
#
_entry.id   AF-A0A959Q867-F1
#
_cell.length_a   1.000
_cell.length_b   1.000
_cell.length_c   1.000
_cell.angle_alpha   90.00
_cell.angle_beta   90.00
_cell.angle_gamma   90.00
#
_symmetry.space_group_name_H-M   'P 1'
#
loop_
_entity.id
_entity.type
_entity.pdbx_description
1 polymer ?
#
loop_
_entity_poly.entity_id
_entity_poly.type
_entity_poly.pdbx_seq_one_letter_code
_entity_poly.pdbx_strand_id
1 'polypeptide(L)'
;MKRSILILTLLGVAWGAYGQSNIFFTNPEAEAVVFGLFDPADYAPSVVIDDPVVIANALIDDLSPDSLHAYLVQMSAFGNRNTGSDTTSTTFGMGAARRWAYDKFESFSMQNEGRLLPGYLQFDQVICGMGQHRNVVAILPGQGPQYDEFVLVEAHLDSRCEDGCDGDCMAHGMEDNGSGSALVLELARVMSQFSFNRSIVFMLTTGEEQGLRGANALADYCLANDLQLKAVLNNDIVGGIICGQTASPPGCPGLNDIDSINVRIYSDGITSKHKQLARYVKLEYQENIFPNIAVQTVINIMTPEDRTGRGGDHIPFRENGYPAIRFTSANEHGDGNPSQPGYEDRQHSMEDVLGVDTDNDGLLDSFFVDFHYLARNAVINGNALAMAALGPEPPASLTVEQLGNALVVHIDDPNDLGLYRVAIRELLTNDWDTV
;
A
#
# COMPACT_ATOMS: atom_id res chain seq x y z
N MET A 1 67.06 -7.77 40.77
CA MET A 1 65.74 -8.20 41.32
C MET A 1 64.68 -8.00 40.25
N LYS A 2 63.90 -9.04 39.97
CA LYS A 2 63.00 -9.22 38.82
C LYS A 2 61.92 -8.12 38.76
N ARG A 3 61.72 -7.50 37.59
CA ARG A 3 60.52 -6.71 37.26
C ARG A 3 59.51 -7.65 36.59
N SER A 4 58.41 -7.92 37.28
CA SER A 4 57.28 -8.67 36.73
C SER A 4 56.37 -7.71 35.96
N ILE A 5 56.12 -8.02 34.70
CA ILE A 5 55.14 -7.34 33.84
C ILE A 5 53.78 -7.99 34.12
N LEU A 6 52.81 -7.18 34.55
CA LEU A 6 51.42 -7.60 34.74
C LEU A 6 50.70 -7.48 33.39
N ILE A 7 50.31 -8.61 32.79
CA ILE A 7 49.48 -8.64 31.59
C ILE A 7 48.03 -8.68 32.07
N LEU A 8 47.30 -7.58 31.86
CA LEU A 8 45.85 -7.50 32.05
C LEU A 8 45.18 -8.03 30.76
N THR A 9 44.64 -9.25 30.80
CA THR A 9 43.71 -9.73 29.77
C THR A 9 42.34 -9.12 30.02
N LEU A 10 41.94 -8.14 29.20
CA LEU A 10 40.53 -7.74 29.09
C LEU A 10 39.78 -8.86 28.36
N LEU A 11 38.93 -9.59 29.08
CA LEU A 11 37.83 -10.32 28.46
C LEU A 11 36.79 -9.30 27.99
N GLY A 12 36.75 -9.05 26.68
CA GLY A 12 35.62 -8.38 26.05
C GLY A 12 34.41 -9.30 26.11
N VAL A 13 33.43 -8.96 26.94
CA VAL A 13 32.09 -9.53 26.86
C VAL A 13 31.45 -8.90 25.63
N ALA A 14 31.37 -9.63 24.53
CA ALA A 14 30.54 -9.26 23.40
C ALA A 14 29.08 -9.29 23.87
N TRP A 15 28.49 -8.11 24.06
CA TRP A 15 27.05 -7.98 24.15
C TRP A 15 26.52 -8.26 22.75
N GLY A 16 25.99 -9.47 22.54
CA GLY A 16 25.12 -9.72 21.41
C GLY A 16 23.92 -8.80 21.54
N ALA A 17 23.72 -7.92 20.56
CA ALA A 17 22.44 -7.26 20.39
C ALA A 17 21.42 -8.36 20.08
N TYR A 18 20.55 -8.67 21.04
CA TYR A 18 19.36 -9.44 20.74
C TYR A 18 18.47 -8.55 19.85
N GLY A 19 18.51 -8.80 18.54
CA GLY A 19 17.54 -8.23 17.60
C GLY A 19 16.11 -8.60 18.03
N GLN A 20 15.12 -7.77 17.68
CA GLN A 20 13.70 -8.00 17.96
C GLN A 20 13.32 -9.44 17.61
N SER A 21 13.04 -10.25 18.64
CA SER A 21 12.62 -11.65 18.48
C SER A 21 11.12 -11.79 18.20
N ASN A 22 10.40 -10.68 18.01
CA ASN A 22 8.95 -10.65 18.00
C ASN A 22 8.34 -10.27 16.65
N ILE A 23 9.13 -10.04 15.59
CA ILE A 23 8.63 -9.76 14.23
C ILE A 23 9.40 -10.63 13.23
N PHE A 24 8.71 -11.41 12.39
CA PHE A 24 9.36 -12.26 11.38
C PHE A 24 8.42 -12.66 10.24
N PHE A 25 8.99 -13.04 9.10
CA PHE A 25 8.26 -13.63 7.99
C PHE A 25 8.08 -15.14 8.20
N THR A 26 6.85 -15.62 8.01
CA THR A 26 6.53 -17.05 8.14
C THR A 26 6.93 -17.88 6.92
N ASN A 27 7.13 -17.24 5.76
CA ASN A 27 7.69 -17.85 4.57
C ASN A 27 9.18 -17.43 4.46
N PRO A 28 10.15 -18.35 4.64
CA PRO A 28 11.57 -18.03 4.59
C PRO A 28 12.07 -17.66 3.19
N GLU A 29 11.40 -18.10 2.12
CA GLU A 29 11.75 -17.68 0.76
C GLU A 29 11.33 -16.23 0.52
N ALA A 30 10.13 -15.85 0.99
CA ALA A 30 9.69 -14.46 0.96
C ALA A 30 10.61 -13.55 1.81
N GLU A 31 11.06 -14.02 2.98
CA GLU A 31 12.07 -13.33 3.79
C GLU A 31 13.36 -13.15 3.00
N ALA A 32 13.92 -14.22 2.43
CA ALA A 32 15.13 -14.16 1.63
C ALA A 32 15.05 -13.12 0.50
N VAL A 33 13.88 -12.98 -0.14
CA VAL A 33 13.66 -11.99 -1.21
C VAL A 33 13.78 -10.55 -0.71
N VAL A 34 13.17 -10.18 0.42
CA VAL A 34 13.28 -8.79 0.94
C VAL A 34 14.67 -8.44 1.46
N PHE A 35 15.51 -9.44 1.75
CA PHE A 35 16.93 -9.26 2.06
C PHE A 35 17.84 -9.31 0.81
N GLY A 36 17.32 -9.59 -0.39
CA GLY A 36 18.14 -9.83 -1.57
C GLY A 36 19.00 -11.09 -1.49
N LEU A 37 18.64 -12.06 -0.65
CA LEU A 37 19.37 -13.30 -0.41
C LEU A 37 18.80 -14.47 -1.23
N PHE A 38 18.57 -14.25 -2.52
CA PHE A 38 18.08 -15.25 -3.46
C PHE A 38 18.76 -15.11 -4.82
N ASP A 39 18.68 -16.14 -5.65
CA ASP A 39 19.07 -16.05 -7.06
C ASP A 39 17.83 -15.66 -7.88
N PRO A 40 17.81 -14.49 -8.56
CA PRO A 40 16.70 -14.12 -9.43
C PRO A 40 16.34 -15.18 -10.46
N ALA A 41 17.32 -15.95 -10.95
CA ALA A 41 17.10 -17.00 -11.94
C ALA A 41 16.17 -18.12 -11.45
N ASP A 42 16.05 -18.34 -10.13
CA ASP A 42 15.13 -19.32 -9.55
C ASP A 42 13.66 -18.93 -9.73
N TYR A 43 13.39 -17.65 -9.97
CA TYR A 43 12.05 -17.07 -10.15
C TYR A 43 11.86 -16.41 -11.52
N ALA A 44 12.70 -16.75 -12.51
CA ALA A 44 12.54 -16.25 -13.87
C ALA A 44 11.29 -16.88 -14.52
N PRO A 45 10.37 -16.08 -15.11
CA PRO A 45 9.21 -16.63 -15.80
C PRO A 45 9.59 -17.27 -17.14
N SER A 46 8.75 -18.18 -17.61
CA SER A 46 8.87 -18.76 -18.96
C SER A 46 8.73 -17.71 -20.07
N VAL A 47 7.97 -16.63 -19.82
CA VAL A 47 7.81 -15.47 -20.70
C VAL A 47 8.08 -14.21 -19.90
N VAL A 48 9.10 -13.46 -20.30
CA VAL A 48 9.43 -12.17 -19.69
C VAL A 48 8.53 -11.09 -20.30
N ILE A 49 7.81 -10.39 -19.44
CA ILE A 49 7.01 -9.20 -19.78
C ILE A 49 7.48 -8.08 -18.85
N ASP A 50 8.33 -7.20 -19.37
CA ASP A 50 8.97 -6.10 -18.66
C ASP A 50 8.83 -4.75 -19.39
N ASP A 51 8.21 -4.74 -20.58
CA ASP A 51 7.97 -3.52 -21.34
C ASP A 51 6.92 -2.63 -20.64
N PRO A 52 7.26 -1.37 -20.30
CA PRO A 52 6.37 -0.46 -19.59
C PRO A 52 5.01 -0.24 -20.26
N VAL A 53 4.99 -0.15 -21.60
CA VAL A 53 3.78 0.12 -22.37
C VAL A 53 2.90 -1.12 -22.42
N VAL A 54 3.48 -2.31 -22.56
CA VAL A 54 2.74 -3.57 -22.49
C VAL A 54 2.10 -3.74 -21.11
N ILE A 55 2.86 -3.48 -20.03
CA ILE A 55 2.36 -3.58 -18.66
C ILE A 55 1.23 -2.58 -18.41
N ALA A 56 1.40 -1.32 -18.82
CA ALA A 56 0.37 -0.28 -18.64
C ALA A 56 -0.95 -0.64 -19.34
N ASN A 57 -0.90 -1.15 -20.56
CA ASN A 57 -2.09 -1.61 -21.28
C ASN A 57 -2.71 -2.85 -20.63
N ALA A 58 -1.90 -3.83 -20.22
CA ALA A 58 -2.39 -5.01 -19.53
C ALA A 58 -3.08 -4.65 -18.19
N LEU A 59 -2.57 -3.67 -17.44
CA LEU A 59 -3.25 -3.16 -16.24
C LEU A 59 -4.63 -2.56 -16.58
N ILE A 60 -4.75 -1.81 -17.66
CA ILE A 60 -6.04 -1.24 -18.12
C ILE A 60 -7.02 -2.35 -18.50
N ASP A 61 -6.55 -3.37 -19.21
CA ASP A 61 -7.38 -4.42 -19.80
C ASP A 61 -7.75 -5.54 -18.80
N ASP A 62 -6.84 -5.89 -17.89
CA ASP A 62 -6.95 -7.07 -17.04
C ASP A 62 -7.46 -6.78 -15.62
N LEU A 63 -7.36 -5.54 -15.11
CA LEU A 63 -7.92 -5.18 -13.81
C LEU A 63 -9.46 -5.16 -13.87
N SER A 64 -10.09 -6.04 -13.09
CA SER A 64 -11.48 -6.40 -13.31
C SER A 64 -12.40 -5.86 -12.19
N PRO A 65 -13.38 -5.00 -12.51
CA PRO A 65 -14.46 -4.62 -11.58
C PRO A 65 -15.19 -5.84 -10.99
N ASP A 66 -15.37 -6.90 -11.78
CA ASP A 66 -16.03 -8.13 -11.32
C ASP A 66 -15.20 -8.88 -10.27
N SER A 67 -13.88 -8.91 -10.44
CA SER A 67 -12.98 -9.53 -9.45
C SER A 67 -12.96 -8.73 -8.15
N LEU A 68 -12.89 -7.40 -8.25
CA LEU A 68 -12.97 -6.49 -7.10
C LEU A 68 -14.30 -6.66 -6.33
N HIS A 69 -15.42 -6.71 -7.05
CA HIS A 69 -16.72 -6.98 -6.47
C HIS A 69 -16.76 -8.34 -5.76
N ALA A 70 -16.25 -9.41 -6.40
CA ALA A 70 -16.22 -10.74 -5.80
C ALA A 70 -15.37 -10.81 -4.52
N TYR A 71 -14.27 -10.06 -4.44
CA TYR A 71 -13.46 -9.95 -3.23
C TYR A 71 -14.21 -9.24 -2.11
N LEU A 72 -14.90 -8.14 -2.40
CA LEU A 72 -15.70 -7.41 -1.42
C LEU A 72 -16.88 -8.25 -0.89
N VAL A 73 -17.60 -8.97 -1.76
CA VAL A 73 -18.65 -9.90 -1.36
C VAL A 73 -18.12 -10.93 -0.36
N GLN A 74 -16.96 -11.51 -0.64
CA GLN A 74 -16.35 -12.50 0.24
C GLN A 74 -15.86 -11.88 1.56
N MET A 75 -15.26 -10.69 1.52
CA MET A 75 -14.83 -9.99 2.74
C MET A 75 -16.00 -9.58 3.64
N SER A 76 -17.14 -9.20 3.04
CA SER A 76 -18.39 -8.94 3.76
C SER A 76 -18.93 -10.20 4.44
N ALA A 77 -18.76 -11.38 3.84
CA ALA A 77 -19.29 -12.63 4.38
C ALA A 77 -18.61 -13.09 5.67
N PHE A 78 -17.43 -12.56 6.01
CA PHE A 78 -16.76 -12.83 7.29
C PHE A 78 -17.43 -12.15 8.49
N GLY A 79 -18.41 -11.26 8.25
CA GLY A 79 -19.14 -10.51 9.27
C GLY A 79 -18.33 -9.36 9.87
N ASN A 80 -17.09 -9.63 10.30
CA ASN A 80 -16.12 -8.59 10.61
C ASN A 80 -14.70 -9.04 10.29
N ARG A 81 -13.77 -8.08 10.37
CA ARG A 81 -12.33 -8.31 10.31
C ARG A 81 -11.64 -7.59 11.45
N ASN A 82 -12.27 -7.47 12.61
CA ASN A 82 -11.67 -6.73 13.72
C ASN A 82 -10.39 -7.39 14.22
N THR A 83 -9.36 -6.61 14.54
CA THR A 83 -8.06 -7.11 15.01
C THR A 83 -8.15 -7.98 16.27
N GLY A 84 -9.16 -7.75 17.12
CA GLY A 84 -9.46 -8.55 18.31
C GLY A 84 -10.40 -9.74 18.08
N SER A 85 -10.94 -9.93 16.87
CA SER A 85 -11.93 -10.96 16.56
C SER A 85 -11.33 -12.38 16.47
N ASP A 86 -12.22 -13.38 16.35
CA ASP A 86 -11.89 -14.79 16.27
C ASP A 86 -10.82 -15.10 15.19
N THR A 87 -9.80 -15.86 15.58
CA THR A 87 -8.70 -16.27 14.69
C THR A 87 -8.77 -17.72 14.23
N THR A 88 -9.69 -18.51 14.79
CA THR A 88 -9.88 -19.95 14.59
C THR A 88 -11.03 -20.28 13.65
N SER A 89 -12.10 -19.47 13.65
CA SER A 89 -13.26 -19.63 12.79
C SER A 89 -12.87 -19.58 11.31
N THR A 90 -13.42 -20.48 10.51
CA THR A 90 -13.17 -20.53 9.06
C THR A 90 -14.09 -19.60 8.26
N THR A 91 -15.12 -19.03 8.91
CA THR A 91 -16.16 -18.24 8.23
C THR A 91 -16.41 -16.89 8.87
N PHE A 92 -15.79 -16.57 10.01
CA PHE A 92 -16.01 -15.32 10.72
C PHE A 92 -14.69 -14.72 11.22
N GLY A 93 -14.60 -13.40 11.23
CA GLY A 93 -13.52 -12.66 11.85
C GLY A 93 -12.21 -12.64 11.08
N MET A 94 -11.22 -11.99 11.68
CA MET A 94 -9.90 -11.73 11.12
C MET A 94 -9.12 -13.02 10.80
N GLY A 95 -9.36 -14.11 11.53
CA GLY A 95 -8.76 -15.41 11.19
C GLY A 95 -9.18 -15.92 9.81
N ALA A 96 -10.50 -15.94 9.55
CA ALA A 96 -11.05 -16.40 8.29
C ALA A 96 -10.57 -15.52 7.13
N ALA A 97 -10.62 -14.20 7.30
CA ALA A 97 -10.20 -13.24 6.29
C ALA A 97 -8.72 -13.39 5.90
N ARG A 98 -7.81 -13.52 6.87
CA ARG A 98 -6.36 -13.69 6.59
C ARG A 98 -6.03 -14.99 5.87
N ARG A 99 -6.70 -16.10 6.23
CA ARG A 99 -6.53 -17.38 5.53
C ARG A 99 -7.02 -17.29 4.10
N TRP A 100 -8.20 -16.71 3.91
CA TRP A 100 -8.75 -16.51 2.56
C TRP A 100 -7.87 -15.64 1.68
N ALA A 101 -7.35 -14.52 2.20
CA ALA A 101 -6.45 -13.66 1.43
C ALA A 101 -5.13 -14.35 1.10
N TYR A 102 -4.56 -15.13 2.04
CA TYR A 102 -3.40 -15.97 1.77
C TYR A 102 -3.69 -16.98 0.65
N ASP A 103 -4.82 -17.68 0.70
CA ASP A 103 -5.23 -18.65 -0.32
C ASP A 103 -5.43 -17.99 -1.69
N LYS A 104 -5.85 -16.71 -1.73
CA LYS A 104 -5.90 -15.93 -2.97
C LYS A 104 -4.51 -15.72 -3.54
N PHE A 105 -3.55 -15.25 -2.74
CA PHE A 105 -2.16 -15.09 -3.18
C PHE A 105 -1.54 -16.42 -3.64
N GLU A 106 -1.79 -17.52 -2.92
CA GLU A 106 -1.37 -18.87 -3.32
C GLU A 106 -1.98 -19.25 -4.69
N SER A 107 -3.26 -18.95 -4.90
CA SER A 107 -3.92 -19.21 -6.19
C SER A 107 -3.34 -18.40 -7.34
N PHE A 108 -2.98 -17.13 -7.10
CA PHE A 108 -2.35 -16.27 -8.10
C PHE A 108 -0.92 -16.71 -8.40
N SER A 109 -0.20 -17.18 -7.38
CA SER A 109 1.12 -17.78 -7.53
C SER A 109 1.08 -19.01 -8.44
N MET A 110 0.18 -19.96 -8.18
CA MET A 110 0.04 -21.18 -8.99
C MET A 110 -0.35 -20.90 -10.45
N GLN A 111 -1.05 -19.80 -10.72
CA GLN A 111 -1.40 -19.38 -12.08
C GLN A 111 -0.19 -18.80 -12.84
N ASN A 112 0.82 -18.33 -12.12
CA ASN A 112 2.00 -17.64 -12.65
C ASN A 112 3.30 -18.33 -12.22
N GLU A 113 3.37 -19.64 -12.46
CA GLU A 113 4.59 -20.46 -12.31
C GLU A 113 5.13 -20.57 -10.87
N GLY A 114 4.33 -20.27 -9.85
CA GLY A 114 4.73 -20.37 -8.45
C GLY A 114 5.65 -19.23 -7.99
N ARG A 115 5.76 -18.15 -8.76
CA ARG A 115 6.75 -17.08 -8.52
C ARG A 115 6.35 -16.08 -7.45
N LEU A 116 5.06 -15.83 -7.28
CA LEU A 116 4.57 -14.99 -6.19
C LEU A 116 4.70 -15.79 -4.89
N LEU A 117 5.31 -15.23 -3.85
CA LEU A 117 5.60 -15.93 -2.60
C LEU A 117 4.66 -15.44 -1.48
N PRO A 118 3.54 -16.15 -1.20
CA PRO A 118 2.64 -15.79 -0.12
C PRO A 118 3.28 -16.07 1.25
N GLY A 119 2.88 -15.30 2.25
CA GLY A 119 3.35 -15.46 3.61
C GLY A 119 2.57 -14.59 4.58
N TYR A 120 3.06 -14.58 5.80
CA TYR A 120 2.66 -13.64 6.83
C TYR A 120 3.87 -12.94 7.42
N LEU A 121 3.77 -11.63 7.65
CA LEU A 121 4.62 -10.94 8.62
C LEU A 121 3.94 -11.07 9.98
N GLN A 122 4.49 -11.93 10.84
CA GLN A 122 3.96 -12.14 12.19
C GLN A 122 4.61 -11.17 13.16
N PHE A 123 3.81 -10.61 14.08
CA PHE A 123 4.32 -9.79 15.17
C PHE A 123 3.59 -10.05 16.49
N ASP A 124 4.34 -10.01 17.61
CA ASP A 124 3.77 -10.15 18.95
C ASP A 124 3.57 -8.76 19.59
N GLN A 125 2.31 -8.41 19.81
CA GLN A 125 1.87 -7.21 20.53
C GLN A 125 0.46 -7.45 21.07
N VAL A 126 0.18 -6.98 22.29
CA VAL A 126 -1.17 -7.04 22.86
C VAL A 126 -2.04 -5.95 22.23
N ILE A 127 -3.04 -6.34 21.44
CA ILE A 127 -4.03 -5.47 20.79
C ILE A 127 -5.40 -6.10 21.00
N CYS A 128 -6.37 -5.36 21.56
CA CYS A 128 -7.71 -5.85 21.88
C CYS A 128 -7.73 -7.22 22.62
N GLY A 129 -6.77 -7.45 23.52
CA GLY A 129 -6.64 -8.69 24.28
C GLY A 129 -5.92 -9.85 23.57
N MET A 130 -5.60 -9.70 22.28
CA MET A 130 -4.86 -10.68 21.48
C MET A 130 -3.36 -10.36 21.48
N GLY A 131 -2.51 -11.35 21.76
CA GLY A 131 -1.07 -11.16 21.93
C GLY A 131 -0.20 -11.31 20.67
N GLN A 132 -0.76 -11.81 19.57
CA GLN A 132 -0.04 -12.08 18.33
C GLN A 132 -0.92 -11.79 17.11
N HIS A 133 -0.32 -11.16 16.11
CA HIS A 133 -0.98 -10.66 14.92
C HIS A 133 -0.15 -10.98 13.67
N ARG A 134 -0.78 -10.85 12.51
CA ARG A 134 -0.15 -11.15 11.23
C ARG A 134 -0.70 -10.25 10.14
N ASN A 135 0.19 -9.56 9.42
CA ASN A 135 -0.15 -9.03 8.10
C ASN A 135 -0.10 -10.19 7.09
N VAL A 136 -0.97 -10.19 6.10
CA VAL A 136 -0.87 -11.11 4.96
C VAL A 136 0.02 -10.46 3.91
N VAL A 137 0.99 -11.19 3.40
CA VAL A 137 1.93 -10.67 2.40
C VAL A 137 2.03 -11.62 1.22
N ALA A 138 2.33 -11.06 0.06
CA ALA A 138 2.81 -11.83 -1.08
C ALA A 138 3.93 -11.04 -1.78
N ILE A 139 5.05 -11.70 -2.06
CA ILE A 139 6.24 -11.04 -2.58
C ILE A 139 6.54 -11.59 -3.96
N LEU A 140 6.57 -10.71 -4.97
CA LEU A 140 7.00 -11.02 -6.31
C LEU A 140 8.50 -10.69 -6.44
N PRO A 141 9.39 -11.70 -6.62
CA PRO A 141 10.82 -11.47 -6.66
C PRO A 141 11.26 -10.67 -7.90
N GLY A 142 12.13 -9.69 -7.69
CA GLY A 142 12.77 -8.91 -8.75
C GLY A 142 13.71 -9.76 -9.61
N GLN A 143 13.88 -9.35 -10.86
CA GLN A 143 14.67 -10.04 -11.88
C GLN A 143 15.82 -9.18 -12.44
N GLY A 144 15.85 -7.90 -12.07
CA GLY A 144 16.82 -6.94 -12.60
C GLY A 144 17.95 -6.64 -11.63
N PRO A 145 18.78 -5.62 -11.94
CA PRO A 145 19.94 -5.27 -11.13
C PRO A 145 19.61 -4.73 -9.72
N GLN A 146 18.35 -4.42 -9.43
CA GLN A 146 17.85 -3.93 -8.14
C GLN A 146 16.96 -4.96 -7.41
N TYR A 147 17.19 -6.25 -7.64
CA TYR A 147 16.34 -7.32 -7.09
C TYR A 147 16.35 -7.38 -5.55
N ASP A 148 17.38 -6.83 -4.92
CA ASP A 148 17.58 -6.68 -3.47
C ASP A 148 16.80 -5.49 -2.86
N GLU A 149 16.07 -4.77 -3.68
CA GLU A 149 15.21 -3.67 -3.28
C GLU A 149 13.75 -4.01 -3.55
N PHE A 150 12.84 -3.30 -2.88
CA PHE A 150 11.41 -3.52 -3.13
C PHE A 150 10.57 -2.26 -3.04
N VAL A 151 9.41 -2.35 -3.69
CA VAL A 151 8.31 -1.40 -3.56
C VAL A 151 7.12 -2.11 -2.91
N LEU A 152 6.31 -1.35 -2.18
CA LEU A 152 5.20 -1.84 -1.38
C LEU A 152 3.90 -1.21 -1.86
N VAL A 153 2.88 -2.03 -2.07
CA VAL A 153 1.49 -1.60 -2.13
C VAL A 153 0.72 -2.27 -1.00
N GLU A 154 -0.02 -1.47 -0.25
CA GLU A 154 -0.71 -1.94 0.95
C GLU A 154 -2.11 -1.36 1.12
N ALA A 155 -2.88 -2.05 1.95
CA ALA A 155 -4.16 -1.62 2.50
C ALA A 155 -4.43 -2.44 3.78
N HIS A 156 -5.17 -1.89 4.73
CA HIS A 156 -5.54 -2.67 5.90
C HIS A 156 -6.72 -3.59 5.65
N LEU A 157 -6.61 -4.78 6.22
CA LEU A 157 -7.63 -5.81 6.18
C LEU A 157 -8.63 -5.64 7.32
N ASP A 158 -8.20 -5.07 8.45
CA ASP A 158 -9.08 -4.92 9.60
C ASP A 158 -10.21 -3.92 9.38
N SER A 159 -11.27 -4.12 10.14
CA SER A 159 -12.44 -3.25 10.20
C SER A 159 -12.91 -3.16 11.65
N ARG A 160 -13.67 -2.13 11.97
CA ARG A 160 -14.22 -1.96 13.33
C ARG A 160 -15.61 -1.30 13.32
N CYS A 161 -16.29 -1.45 14.45
CA CYS A 161 -17.44 -0.62 14.81
C CYS A 161 -16.97 0.55 15.68
N GLU A 162 -17.92 1.25 16.32
CA GLU A 162 -17.64 2.39 17.21
C GLU A 162 -16.72 2.00 18.37
N ASP A 163 -17.00 0.88 19.05
CA ASP A 163 -16.04 0.27 19.97
C ASP A 163 -14.97 -0.48 19.16
N GLY A 164 -13.79 0.12 19.09
CA GLY A 164 -12.71 -0.36 18.23
C GLY A 164 -12.17 -1.74 18.56
N CYS A 165 -12.49 -2.30 19.73
CA CYS A 165 -12.10 -3.66 20.12
C CYS A 165 -13.29 -4.63 20.26
N ASP A 166 -14.48 -4.24 19.82
CA ASP A 166 -15.62 -5.16 19.77
C ASP A 166 -15.45 -6.15 18.61
N GLY A 167 -14.86 -7.30 18.94
CA GLY A 167 -14.63 -8.41 18.01
C GLY A 167 -15.89 -9.21 17.64
N ASP A 168 -17.03 -8.93 18.26
CA ASP A 168 -18.32 -9.60 17.98
C ASP A 168 -19.22 -8.74 17.08
N CYS A 169 -18.98 -7.43 16.99
CA CYS A 169 -19.75 -6.51 16.16
C CYS A 169 -19.67 -6.85 14.66
N MET A 170 -20.76 -6.65 13.92
CA MET A 170 -20.81 -6.84 12.47
C MET A 170 -20.18 -5.64 11.74
N ALA A 171 -18.85 -5.55 11.75
CA ALA A 171 -18.08 -4.52 11.06
C ALA A 171 -17.67 -4.98 9.66
N HIS A 172 -18.57 -4.85 8.68
CA HIS A 172 -18.26 -5.28 7.31
C HIS A 172 -17.10 -4.48 6.72
N GLY A 173 -17.05 -3.16 6.90
CA GLY A 173 -15.91 -2.32 6.49
C GLY A 173 -15.61 -2.39 4.99
N MET A 174 -16.60 -2.14 4.12
CA MET A 174 -16.44 -2.32 2.68
C MET A 174 -15.76 -1.14 2.01
N GLU A 175 -16.08 0.08 2.43
CA GLU A 175 -15.35 1.28 2.06
C GLU A 175 -14.03 1.34 2.85
N ASP A 176 -14.10 1.17 4.18
CA ASP A 176 -12.99 1.22 5.13
C ASP A 176 -12.71 -0.16 5.81
N ASN A 177 -11.78 -0.97 5.31
CA ASN A 177 -11.01 -0.77 4.08
C ASN A 177 -10.99 -2.02 3.20
N GLY A 178 -12.17 -2.63 3.04
CA GLY A 178 -12.40 -3.67 2.04
C GLY A 178 -12.00 -3.20 0.64
N SER A 179 -12.25 -1.94 0.30
CA SER A 179 -11.94 -1.36 -1.01
C SER A 179 -10.43 -1.39 -1.32
N GLY A 180 -9.58 -0.92 -0.41
CA GLY A 180 -8.13 -1.00 -0.56
C GLY A 180 -7.61 -2.44 -0.54
N SER A 181 -8.15 -3.28 0.34
CA SER A 181 -7.80 -4.70 0.40
C SER A 181 -8.10 -5.45 -0.90
N ALA A 182 -9.25 -5.18 -1.52
CA ALA A 182 -9.62 -5.75 -2.82
C ALA A 182 -8.67 -5.27 -3.93
N LEU A 183 -8.27 -3.99 -3.90
CA LEU A 183 -7.30 -3.43 -4.84
C LEU A 183 -5.95 -4.13 -4.75
N VAL A 184 -5.40 -4.36 -3.55
CA VAL A 184 -4.11 -5.05 -3.36
C VAL A 184 -4.17 -6.49 -3.89
N LEU A 185 -5.26 -7.22 -3.59
CA LEU A 185 -5.46 -8.58 -4.10
C LEU A 185 -5.51 -8.61 -5.63
N GLU A 186 -6.22 -7.68 -6.24
CA GLU A 186 -6.37 -7.62 -7.69
C GLU A 186 -5.08 -7.21 -8.40
N LEU A 187 -4.30 -6.30 -7.82
CA LEU A 187 -2.96 -5.98 -8.29
C LEU A 187 -2.04 -7.19 -8.24
N ALA A 188 -2.04 -7.97 -7.15
CA ALA A 188 -1.24 -9.19 -7.08
C ALA A 188 -1.65 -10.21 -8.15
N ARG A 189 -2.95 -10.36 -8.42
CA ARG A 189 -3.45 -11.25 -9.48
C ARG A 189 -2.92 -10.86 -10.85
N VAL A 190 -3.02 -9.59 -11.23
CA VAL A 190 -2.64 -9.11 -12.57
C VAL A 190 -1.13 -8.97 -12.70
N MET A 191 -0.44 -8.42 -11.70
CA MET A 191 0.98 -8.09 -11.80
C MET A 191 1.92 -9.28 -11.61
N SER A 192 1.44 -10.39 -11.01
CA SER A 192 2.27 -11.60 -10.84
C SER A 192 2.66 -12.30 -12.13
N GLN A 193 2.11 -11.91 -13.28
CA GLN A 193 2.53 -12.39 -14.61
C GLN A 193 3.73 -11.59 -15.18
N PHE A 194 4.03 -10.41 -14.66
CA PHE A 194 5.08 -9.53 -15.18
C PHE A 194 6.45 -9.79 -14.54
N SER A 195 7.47 -9.10 -15.05
CA SER A 195 8.84 -9.10 -14.55
C SER A 195 9.27 -7.67 -14.24
N PHE A 196 9.96 -7.48 -13.12
CA PHE A 196 10.37 -6.17 -12.62
C PHE A 196 11.84 -6.19 -12.20
N ASN A 197 12.47 -5.02 -12.16
CA ASN A 197 13.85 -4.92 -11.70
C ASN A 197 13.93 -5.10 -10.18
N ARG A 198 13.00 -4.46 -9.45
CA ARG A 198 12.81 -4.59 -8.00
C ARG A 198 11.76 -5.64 -7.66
N SER A 199 11.85 -6.18 -6.45
CA SER A 199 10.78 -7.00 -5.89
C SER A 199 9.54 -6.15 -5.58
N ILE A 200 8.35 -6.75 -5.62
CA ILE A 200 7.10 -6.07 -5.23
C ILE A 200 6.49 -6.81 -4.05
N VAL A 201 6.16 -6.06 -2.99
CA VAL A 201 5.43 -6.57 -1.83
C VAL A 201 3.98 -6.11 -1.92
N PHE A 202 3.06 -7.07 -1.96
CA PHE A 202 1.62 -6.86 -1.80
C PHE A 202 1.27 -7.18 -0.34
N MET A 203 0.77 -6.22 0.42
CA MET A 203 0.49 -6.43 1.85
C MET A 203 -0.94 -6.04 2.22
N LEU A 204 -1.56 -6.90 3.01
CA LEU A 204 -2.78 -6.60 3.74
C LEU A 204 -2.44 -6.48 5.23
N THR A 205 -2.46 -5.27 5.76
CA THR A 205 -2.08 -4.97 7.15
C THR A 205 -3.19 -5.35 8.13
N THR A 206 -2.84 -5.50 9.40
CA THR A 206 -3.78 -5.71 10.51
C THR A 206 -3.48 -4.71 11.61
N GLY A 207 -4.52 -4.18 12.25
CA GLY A 207 -4.40 -3.29 13.39
C GLY A 207 -4.18 -1.83 13.01
N GLU A 208 -4.55 -1.42 11.79
CA GLU A 208 -4.62 -0.01 11.39
C GLU A 208 -5.51 0.75 12.38
N GLU A 209 -6.67 0.15 12.65
CA GLU A 209 -7.77 0.68 13.45
C GLU A 209 -7.46 0.80 14.95
N GLN A 210 -6.33 0.23 15.37
CA GLN A 210 -5.80 0.29 16.74
C GLN A 210 -4.46 1.03 16.81
N GLY A 211 -4.18 1.84 15.78
CA GLY A 211 -3.02 2.70 15.68
C GLY A 211 -1.90 2.11 14.81
N LEU A 212 -2.22 1.74 13.57
CA LEU A 212 -1.27 1.44 12.49
C LEU A 212 -0.32 0.28 12.83
N ARG A 213 -0.79 -0.72 13.59
CA ARG A 213 0.09 -1.70 14.24
C ARG A 213 0.82 -2.61 13.26
N GLY A 214 0.11 -3.07 12.24
CA GLY A 214 0.68 -3.89 11.17
C GLY A 214 1.72 -3.14 10.35
N ALA A 215 1.45 -1.88 9.98
CA ALA A 215 2.41 -1.06 9.25
C ALA A 215 3.63 -0.69 10.10
N ASN A 216 3.44 -0.36 11.39
CA ASN A 216 4.55 -0.19 12.33
C ASN A 216 5.43 -1.43 12.39
N ALA A 217 4.83 -2.63 12.46
CA ALA A 217 5.61 -3.86 12.51
C ALA A 217 6.51 -4.04 11.28
N LEU A 218 6.01 -3.78 10.05
CA LEU A 218 6.86 -3.86 8.85
C LEU A 218 7.88 -2.72 8.80
N ALA A 219 7.49 -1.48 9.10
CA ALA A 219 8.39 -0.34 9.06
C ALA A 219 9.56 -0.49 10.06
N ASP A 220 9.27 -0.95 11.28
CA ASP A 220 10.28 -1.27 12.29
C ASP A 220 11.18 -2.42 11.83
N TYR A 221 10.60 -3.47 11.23
CA TYR A 221 11.38 -4.60 10.71
C TYR A 221 12.32 -4.17 9.58
N CYS A 222 11.85 -3.31 8.66
CA CYS A 222 12.68 -2.75 7.59
C CYS A 222 13.83 -1.91 8.16
N LEU A 223 13.54 -1.03 9.13
CA LEU A 223 14.56 -0.18 9.76
C LEU A 223 15.59 -1.01 10.52
N ALA A 224 15.14 -2.01 11.30
CA ALA A 224 16.02 -2.85 12.11
C ALA A 224 16.97 -3.72 11.27
N ASN A 225 16.58 -4.06 10.04
CA ASN A 225 17.34 -4.93 9.14
C ASN A 225 17.96 -4.18 7.94
N ASP A 226 17.88 -2.84 7.90
CA ASP A 226 18.42 -2.00 6.81
C ASP A 226 17.87 -2.40 5.43
N LEU A 227 16.58 -2.75 5.37
CA LEU A 227 15.94 -3.19 4.14
C LEU A 227 15.70 -2.03 3.17
N GLN A 228 15.90 -2.29 1.88
CA GLN A 228 15.87 -1.29 0.81
C GLN A 228 14.44 -1.09 0.24
N LEU A 229 13.54 -0.55 1.07
CA LEU A 229 12.18 -0.18 0.66
C LEU A 229 12.18 1.18 -0.05
N LYS A 230 11.82 1.21 -1.34
CA LYS A 230 11.93 2.41 -2.19
C LYS A 230 10.66 3.23 -2.33
N ALA A 231 9.49 2.61 -2.19
CA ALA A 231 8.20 3.32 -2.28
C ALA A 231 7.10 2.54 -1.56
N VAL A 232 6.19 3.27 -0.91
CA VAL A 232 4.99 2.74 -0.25
C VAL A 232 3.76 3.44 -0.80
N LEU A 233 2.85 2.65 -1.38
CA LEU A 233 1.54 3.07 -1.87
C LEU A 233 0.47 2.48 -0.94
N ASN A 234 0.01 3.28 0.04
CA ASN A 234 -1.08 2.91 0.92
C ASN A 234 -2.43 3.26 0.28
N ASN A 235 -3.38 2.33 0.30
CA ASN A 235 -4.71 2.50 -0.26
C ASN A 235 -5.75 2.35 0.85
N ASP A 236 -6.43 3.44 1.19
CA ASP A 236 -7.35 3.48 2.31
C ASP A 236 -8.52 4.39 1.96
N ILE A 237 -9.68 3.74 1.88
CA ILE A 237 -10.95 4.26 1.34
C ILE A 237 -10.74 4.70 -0.11
N VAL A 238 -10.74 3.75 -1.05
CA VAL A 238 -10.43 3.99 -2.48
C VAL A 238 -11.53 3.53 -3.43
N GLY A 239 -12.69 3.15 -2.89
CA GLY A 239 -13.84 2.68 -3.66
C GLY A 239 -15.13 3.47 -3.42
N GLY A 240 -15.24 4.18 -2.30
CA GLY A 240 -16.41 5.00 -1.98
C GLY A 240 -16.51 6.23 -2.88
N ILE A 241 -17.74 6.60 -3.25
CA ILE A 241 -18.03 7.76 -4.11
C ILE A 241 -19.00 8.74 -3.47
N ILE A 242 -19.60 8.40 -2.32
CA ILE A 242 -20.70 9.15 -1.72
C ILE A 242 -20.18 9.96 -0.54
N CYS A 243 -20.45 11.27 -0.58
CA CYS A 243 -20.08 12.18 0.47
C CYS A 243 -20.89 11.95 1.76
N GLY A 244 -20.19 11.81 2.88
CA GLY A 244 -20.79 11.77 4.22
C GLY A 244 -21.08 13.15 4.81
N GLN A 245 -21.85 13.18 5.89
CA GLN A 245 -22.24 14.39 6.60
C GLN A 245 -21.06 15.06 7.32
N THR A 246 -20.12 14.25 7.80
CA THR A 246 -18.97 14.66 8.63
C THR A 246 -17.64 14.57 7.90
N ALA A 247 -17.65 14.40 6.57
CA ALA A 247 -16.43 14.25 5.76
C ALA A 247 -15.36 15.31 6.08
N SER A 248 -14.14 14.84 6.37
CA SER A 248 -13.04 15.69 6.83
C SER A 248 -12.56 16.72 5.79
N PRO A 249 -12.31 17.98 6.18
CA PRO A 249 -11.74 19.01 5.30
C PRO A 249 -10.37 18.66 4.67
N PRO A 250 -10.14 18.95 3.36
CA PRO A 250 -11.13 19.49 2.42
C PRO A 250 -12.18 18.41 2.16
N GLY A 251 -13.43 18.71 2.50
CA GLY A 251 -14.51 17.74 2.46
C GLY A 251 -14.97 17.53 1.03
N CYS A 252 -16.15 16.97 0.91
CA CYS A 252 -16.92 16.93 -0.33
C CYS A 252 -17.98 18.05 -0.32
N PRO A 253 -18.61 18.38 -1.46
CA PRO A 253 -19.42 19.61 -1.56
C PRO A 253 -20.69 19.59 -0.69
N GLY A 254 -21.20 18.42 -0.31
CA GLY A 254 -22.31 18.21 0.61
C GLY A 254 -22.76 16.75 0.70
N LEU A 255 -23.51 16.41 1.75
CA LEU A 255 -24.06 15.06 1.99
C LEU A 255 -24.71 14.47 0.73
N ASN A 256 -24.38 13.21 0.43
CA ASN A 256 -24.82 12.45 -0.74
C ASN A 256 -24.30 12.93 -2.10
N ASP A 257 -23.41 13.92 -2.14
CA ASP A 257 -22.72 14.24 -3.40
C ASP A 257 -21.90 13.04 -3.88
N ILE A 258 -21.92 12.82 -5.19
CA ILE A 258 -21.28 11.68 -5.83
C ILE A 258 -20.04 12.15 -6.58
N ASP A 259 -18.90 11.50 -6.32
CA ASP A 259 -17.66 11.71 -7.06
C ASP A 259 -16.96 10.37 -7.31
N SER A 260 -16.94 9.97 -8.58
CA SER A 260 -16.25 8.77 -9.07
C SER A 260 -15.11 9.11 -10.04
N ILE A 261 -14.65 10.37 -10.08
CA ILE A 261 -13.59 10.79 -11.00
C ILE A 261 -12.43 11.50 -10.30
N ASN A 262 -12.53 11.87 -9.04
CA ASN A 262 -11.41 12.42 -8.29
C ASN A 262 -10.83 11.41 -7.31
N VAL A 263 -9.51 11.32 -7.27
CA VAL A 263 -8.77 10.61 -6.20
C VAL A 263 -7.78 11.59 -5.58
N ARG A 264 -7.55 11.45 -4.27
CA ARG A 264 -6.63 12.28 -3.50
C ARG A 264 -5.39 11.49 -3.16
N ILE A 265 -4.23 12.14 -3.29
CA ILE A 265 -2.95 11.61 -2.83
C ILE A 265 -2.41 12.48 -1.71
N TYR A 266 -2.30 11.87 -0.56
CA TYR A 266 -1.84 12.43 0.71
C TYR A 266 -0.36 12.05 0.93
N SER A 267 0.45 13.03 1.32
CA SER A 267 1.90 12.83 1.54
C SER A 267 2.53 14.00 2.27
N ASP A 268 3.58 13.76 3.05
CA ASP A 268 4.23 14.82 3.83
C ASP A 268 5.15 15.74 3.00
N GLY A 269 5.33 17.00 3.41
CA GLY A 269 6.36 17.96 2.97
C GLY A 269 6.45 18.30 1.46
N ILE A 270 6.25 19.57 1.07
CA ILE A 270 6.18 20.00 -0.34
C ILE A 270 7.42 19.65 -1.21
N THR A 271 8.62 19.60 -0.64
CA THR A 271 9.88 19.19 -1.31
C THR A 271 10.40 17.83 -0.86
N SER A 272 9.62 17.07 -0.10
CA SER A 272 10.04 15.76 0.41
C SER A 272 10.01 14.70 -0.69
N LYS A 273 10.65 13.56 -0.41
CA LYS A 273 10.56 12.36 -1.24
C LYS A 273 9.15 11.75 -1.28
N HIS A 274 8.36 11.91 -0.22
CA HIS A 274 6.96 11.48 -0.17
C HIS A 274 6.12 12.27 -1.18
N LYS A 275 6.30 13.60 -1.23
CA LYS A 275 5.63 14.45 -2.21
C LYS A 275 6.16 14.22 -3.62
N GLN A 276 7.45 13.93 -3.77
CA GLN A 276 8.00 13.54 -5.07
C GLN A 276 7.36 12.24 -5.59
N LEU A 277 7.12 11.24 -4.72
CA LEU A 277 6.41 10.02 -5.08
C LEU A 277 4.96 10.29 -5.53
N ALA A 278 4.24 11.19 -4.84
CA ALA A 278 2.89 11.60 -5.27
C ALA A 278 2.89 12.26 -6.66
N ARG A 279 3.89 13.10 -6.95
CA ARG A 279 4.06 13.73 -8.28
C ARG A 279 4.43 12.70 -9.34
N TYR A 280 5.27 11.74 -8.98
CA TYR A 280 5.67 10.64 -9.84
C TYR A 280 4.45 9.83 -10.27
N VAL A 281 3.59 9.43 -9.33
CA VAL A 281 2.32 8.76 -9.64
C VAL A 281 1.48 9.56 -10.64
N LYS A 282 1.32 10.87 -10.42
CA LYS A 282 0.53 11.72 -11.32
C LYS A 282 1.14 11.80 -12.71
N LEU A 283 2.46 11.91 -12.82
CA LEU A 283 3.19 11.93 -14.09
C LEU A 283 3.01 10.61 -14.84
N GLU A 284 3.28 9.48 -14.20
CA GLU A 284 3.15 8.15 -14.83
C GLU A 284 1.71 7.86 -15.26
N TYR A 285 0.73 8.30 -14.48
CA TYR A 285 -0.67 8.25 -14.90
C TYR A 285 -0.93 9.08 -16.16
N GLN A 286 -0.45 10.33 -16.21
CA GLN A 286 -0.67 11.23 -17.34
C GLN A 286 -0.05 10.70 -18.64
N GLU A 287 1.08 10.00 -18.54
CA GLU A 287 1.83 9.53 -19.70
C GLU A 287 1.39 8.14 -20.18
N ASN A 288 1.21 7.20 -19.24
CA ASN A 288 1.03 5.80 -19.61
C ASN A 288 -0.45 5.37 -19.63
N ILE A 289 -1.30 6.05 -18.86
CA ILE A 289 -2.69 5.61 -18.61
C ILE A 289 -3.71 6.59 -19.21
N PHE A 290 -3.61 7.87 -18.88
CA PHE A 290 -4.56 8.92 -19.28
C PHE A 290 -4.90 8.94 -20.78
N PRO A 291 -3.96 8.72 -21.72
CA PRO A 291 -4.26 8.70 -23.16
C PRO A 291 -5.07 7.48 -23.61
N ASN A 292 -5.07 6.41 -22.80
CA ASN A 292 -5.55 5.08 -23.18
C ASN A 292 -6.86 4.68 -22.49
N ILE A 293 -7.43 5.54 -21.65
CA ILE A 293 -8.67 5.27 -20.90
C ILE A 293 -9.83 6.18 -21.33
N ALA A 294 -11.04 5.63 -21.30
CA ALA A 294 -12.24 6.36 -21.69
C ALA A 294 -12.75 7.35 -20.61
N VAL A 295 -12.62 6.97 -19.34
CA VAL A 295 -13.04 7.78 -18.19
C VAL A 295 -11.79 8.20 -17.43
N GLN A 296 -11.46 9.48 -17.52
CA GLN A 296 -10.26 10.03 -16.91
C GLN A 296 -10.50 10.39 -15.45
N THR A 297 -9.60 9.92 -14.57
CA THR A 297 -9.52 10.32 -13.17
C THR A 297 -8.69 11.60 -13.04
N VAL A 298 -9.11 12.50 -12.17
CA VAL A 298 -8.36 13.66 -11.72
C VAL A 298 -7.61 13.30 -10.45
N ILE A 299 -6.28 13.29 -10.54
CA ILE A 299 -5.40 13.06 -9.38
C ILE A 299 -5.12 14.38 -8.67
N ASN A 300 -5.63 14.50 -7.46
CA ASN A 300 -5.48 15.64 -6.57
C ASN A 300 -4.37 15.36 -5.57
N ILE A 301 -3.16 15.91 -5.81
CA ILE A 301 -2.08 15.85 -4.82
C ILE A 301 -2.37 16.90 -3.75
N MET A 302 -2.59 16.43 -2.52
CA MET A 302 -2.99 17.26 -1.41
C MET A 302 -1.78 17.98 -0.80
N THR A 303 -1.96 19.22 -0.33
CA THR A 303 -0.88 19.97 0.31
C THR A 303 -0.46 19.38 1.67
N PRO A 304 -1.37 19.14 2.63
CA PRO A 304 -0.99 18.53 3.91
C PRO A 304 -0.65 17.05 3.74
N GLU A 305 -0.03 16.49 4.78
CA GLU A 305 0.20 15.05 4.87
C GLU A 305 -1.11 14.29 4.79
N ASP A 306 -2.05 14.60 5.67
CA ASP A 306 -3.43 14.09 5.65
C ASP A 306 -4.36 15.19 6.18
N ARG A 307 -5.65 14.90 6.26
CA ARG A 307 -6.66 15.76 6.88
C ARG A 307 -6.48 15.74 8.39
N THR A 308 -6.95 16.79 9.06
CA THR A 308 -6.85 16.88 10.52
C THR A 308 -7.53 15.70 11.20
N GLY A 309 -6.82 14.98 12.07
CA GLY A 309 -7.35 13.82 12.79
C GLY A 309 -7.44 12.54 11.95
N ARG A 310 -6.95 12.58 10.70
CA ARG A 310 -6.91 11.44 9.78
C ARG A 310 -5.46 10.98 9.58
N GLY A 311 -5.32 9.74 9.16
CA GLY A 311 -4.06 9.11 8.83
C GLY A 311 -4.30 7.73 8.23
N GLY A 312 -3.23 6.97 8.03
CA GLY A 312 -3.28 5.58 7.60
C GLY A 312 -1.88 4.99 7.56
N ASP A 313 -1.77 3.73 7.13
CA ASP A 313 -0.56 2.91 7.21
C ASP A 313 0.71 3.47 6.55
N HIS A 314 0.60 4.46 5.65
CA HIS A 314 1.76 5.19 5.12
C HIS A 314 2.59 5.95 6.19
N ILE A 315 2.00 6.30 7.34
CA ILE A 315 2.63 7.16 8.37
C ILE A 315 3.86 6.47 9.01
N PRO A 316 3.78 5.22 9.51
CA PRO A 316 4.94 4.51 10.04
C PRO A 316 6.13 4.45 9.08
N PHE A 317 5.88 4.25 7.78
CA PHE A 317 6.94 4.24 6.77
C PHE A 317 7.55 5.63 6.59
N ARG A 318 6.71 6.67 6.52
CA ARG A 318 7.18 8.07 6.46
C ARG A 318 8.06 8.41 7.65
N GLU A 319 7.63 8.08 8.87
CA GLU A 319 8.35 8.38 10.12
C GLU A 319 9.71 7.68 10.17
N ASN A 320 9.79 6.48 9.59
CA ASN A 320 11.05 5.73 9.41
C ASN A 320 11.84 6.15 8.16
N GLY A 321 11.39 7.20 7.47
CA GLY A 321 12.12 7.77 6.34
C GLY A 321 12.01 6.94 5.07
N TYR A 322 10.93 6.19 4.82
CA TYR A 322 10.66 5.57 3.52
C TYR A 322 9.69 6.44 2.71
N PRO A 323 9.90 6.65 1.39
CA PRO A 323 8.93 7.37 0.55
C PRO A 323 7.57 6.69 0.61
N ALA A 324 6.54 7.43 1.02
CA ALA A 324 5.25 6.86 1.36
C ALA A 324 4.13 7.85 1.05
N ILE A 325 3.04 7.36 0.48
CA ILE A 325 1.85 8.13 0.11
C ILE A 325 0.59 7.35 0.47
N ARG A 326 -0.54 8.05 0.62
CA ARG A 326 -1.86 7.46 0.77
C ARG A 326 -2.79 7.91 -0.36
N PHE A 327 -3.47 6.95 -0.99
CA PHE A 327 -4.61 7.19 -1.86
C PHE A 327 -5.89 7.13 -1.05
N THR A 328 -6.79 8.08 -1.33
CA THR A 328 -8.12 8.13 -0.73
C THR A 328 -9.11 8.74 -1.72
N SER A 329 -10.35 8.24 -1.71
CA SER A 329 -11.48 8.79 -2.45
C SER A 329 -11.66 10.27 -2.14
N ALA A 330 -12.13 11.05 -3.12
CA ALA A 330 -12.42 12.46 -2.86
C ALA A 330 -13.66 12.67 -1.97
N ASN A 331 -14.65 11.80 -2.14
CA ASN A 331 -15.85 11.76 -1.33
C ASN A 331 -15.78 10.55 -0.40
N GLU A 332 -15.60 10.84 0.88
CA GLU A 332 -15.58 9.84 1.94
C GLU A 332 -16.86 9.93 2.75
N HIS A 333 -17.37 8.80 3.18
CA HIS A 333 -18.57 8.74 4.00
C HIS A 333 -18.25 8.73 5.49
N GLY A 334 -17.56 9.78 5.95
CA GLY A 334 -17.26 10.04 7.35
C GLY A 334 -15.86 10.58 7.59
N ASP A 335 -15.63 11.10 8.79
CA ASP A 335 -14.29 11.40 9.32
C ASP A 335 -13.72 10.31 10.24
N GLY A 336 -14.35 9.13 10.29
CA GLY A 336 -13.88 7.99 11.09
C GLY A 336 -13.91 8.24 12.60
N ASN A 337 -14.68 9.24 13.06
CA ASN A 337 -14.88 9.50 14.47
C ASN A 337 -16.33 9.20 14.90
N PRO A 338 -16.70 7.91 15.04
CA PRO A 338 -18.07 7.54 15.41
C PRO A 338 -18.49 8.01 16.81
N SER A 339 -17.52 8.35 17.68
CA SER A 339 -17.78 8.83 19.04
C SER A 339 -18.32 10.27 19.11
N GLN A 340 -18.29 11.00 18.00
CA GLN A 340 -18.74 12.40 18.00
C GLN A 340 -20.27 12.53 17.96
N PRO A 341 -20.84 13.57 18.60
CA PRO A 341 -22.29 13.77 18.58
C PRO A 341 -22.83 13.95 17.15
N GLY A 342 -23.84 13.16 16.78
CA GLY A 342 -24.50 13.27 15.48
C GLY A 342 -23.75 12.58 14.33
N TYR A 343 -22.90 11.61 14.63
CA TYR A 343 -22.29 10.76 13.61
C TYR A 343 -23.35 9.82 12.99
N GLU A 344 -23.71 10.08 11.74
CA GLU A 344 -24.65 9.27 10.92
C GLU A 344 -23.96 8.71 9.67
N ASP A 345 -22.62 8.73 9.68
CA ASP A 345 -21.78 8.28 8.59
C ASP A 345 -21.42 6.79 8.72
N ARG A 346 -21.05 6.15 7.61
CA ARG A 346 -20.87 4.69 7.56
C ARG A 346 -19.54 4.25 8.18
N GLN A 347 -18.48 5.01 8.00
CA GLN A 347 -17.15 4.59 8.44
C GLN A 347 -17.13 4.21 9.94
N HIS A 348 -16.45 3.12 10.29
CA HIS A 348 -16.39 2.58 11.66
C HIS A 348 -17.75 2.26 12.29
N SER A 349 -18.72 1.83 11.48
CA SER A 349 -20.04 1.42 11.93
C SER A 349 -20.47 0.09 11.29
N MET A 350 -21.60 -0.43 11.75
CA MET A 350 -22.25 -1.59 11.12
C MET A 350 -22.85 -1.26 9.74
N GLU A 351 -22.90 0.02 9.37
CA GLU A 351 -23.49 0.49 8.12
C GLU A 351 -22.47 0.60 6.98
N ASP A 352 -21.16 0.43 7.24
CA ASP A 352 -20.15 0.27 6.18
C ASP A 352 -20.24 -1.11 5.53
N VAL A 353 -21.37 -1.33 4.85
CA VAL A 353 -21.74 -2.54 4.12
C VAL A 353 -21.51 -2.35 2.62
N LEU A 354 -21.64 -3.43 1.85
CA LEU A 354 -21.35 -3.40 0.42
C LEU A 354 -22.39 -2.57 -0.35
N GLY A 355 -23.63 -2.64 0.12
CA GLY A 355 -24.78 -2.08 -0.57
C GLY A 355 -26.09 -2.34 0.16
N VAL A 356 -27.18 -1.96 -0.49
CA VAL A 356 -28.55 -2.16 -0.03
C VAL A 356 -29.31 -2.97 -1.09
N ASP A 357 -30.18 -3.87 -0.63
CA ASP A 357 -31.21 -4.52 -1.43
C ASP A 357 -32.45 -3.62 -1.43
N THR A 358 -32.74 -2.95 -2.55
CA THR A 358 -33.79 -1.92 -2.63
C THR A 358 -35.17 -2.49 -2.96
N ASP A 359 -35.28 -3.73 -3.41
CA ASP A 359 -36.54 -4.40 -3.75
C ASP A 359 -36.89 -5.63 -2.89
N ASN A 360 -36.02 -5.96 -1.92
CA ASN A 360 -36.12 -7.05 -0.96
C ASN A 360 -36.18 -8.45 -1.62
N ASP A 361 -35.49 -8.65 -2.75
CA ASP A 361 -35.39 -9.96 -3.42
C ASP A 361 -34.25 -10.85 -2.87
N GLY A 362 -33.43 -10.31 -1.98
CA GLY A 362 -32.28 -10.96 -1.37
C GLY A 362 -30.96 -10.72 -2.13
N LEU A 363 -30.95 -9.88 -3.16
CA LEU A 363 -29.77 -9.48 -3.92
C LEU A 363 -29.48 -7.99 -3.71
N LEU A 364 -28.19 -7.64 -3.64
CA LEU A 364 -27.79 -6.24 -3.61
C LEU A 364 -27.93 -5.63 -5.01
N ASP A 365 -28.65 -4.52 -5.10
CA ASP A 365 -28.93 -3.80 -6.35
C ASP A 365 -28.49 -2.31 -6.30
N SER A 366 -28.05 -1.84 -5.12
CA SER A 366 -27.40 -0.55 -4.91
C SER A 366 -26.12 -0.73 -4.10
N PHE A 367 -25.00 -0.13 -4.53
CA PHE A 367 -23.68 -0.33 -3.93
C PHE A 367 -23.09 0.99 -3.42
N PHE A 368 -22.41 0.94 -2.27
CA PHE A 368 -21.69 2.09 -1.71
C PHE A 368 -20.25 2.21 -2.22
N VAL A 369 -19.70 1.10 -2.71
CA VAL A 369 -18.44 1.06 -3.46
C VAL A 369 -18.75 1.02 -4.96
N ASP A 370 -18.11 1.88 -5.73
CA ASP A 370 -18.16 1.84 -7.20
C ASP A 370 -16.99 1.00 -7.73
N PHE A 371 -17.30 -0.17 -8.28
CA PHE A 371 -16.28 -1.12 -8.73
C PHE A 371 -15.50 -0.64 -9.96
N HIS A 372 -16.08 0.20 -10.80
CA HIS A 372 -15.37 0.77 -11.96
C HIS A 372 -14.43 1.89 -11.53
N TYR A 373 -14.83 2.71 -10.55
CA TYR A 373 -13.97 3.70 -9.92
C TYR A 373 -12.81 3.02 -9.17
N LEU A 374 -13.11 1.99 -8.38
CA LEU A 374 -12.11 1.20 -7.69
C LEU A 374 -11.11 0.57 -8.68
N ALA A 375 -11.59 0.02 -9.80
CA ALA A 375 -10.73 -0.51 -10.86
C ALA A 375 -9.83 0.58 -11.46
N ARG A 376 -10.33 1.79 -11.74
CA ARG A 376 -9.49 2.90 -12.21
C ARG A 376 -8.43 3.30 -11.18
N ASN A 377 -8.79 3.32 -9.89
CA ASN A 377 -7.82 3.58 -8.82
C ASN A 377 -6.77 2.46 -8.71
N ALA A 378 -7.15 1.21 -8.96
CA ALA A 378 -6.22 0.08 -9.06
C ALA A 378 -5.26 0.26 -10.25
N VAL A 379 -5.76 0.68 -11.42
CA VAL A 379 -4.90 0.95 -12.61
C VAL A 379 -3.86 2.02 -12.30
N ILE A 380 -4.26 3.12 -11.65
CA ILE A 380 -3.34 4.22 -11.26
C ILE A 380 -2.26 3.69 -10.30
N ASN A 381 -2.65 2.93 -9.28
CA ASN A 381 -1.73 2.33 -8.32
C ASN A 381 -0.77 1.34 -9.00
N GLY A 382 -1.31 0.39 -9.76
CA GLY A 382 -0.56 -0.65 -10.45
C GLY A 382 0.46 -0.06 -11.43
N ASN A 383 0.08 0.98 -12.17
CA ASN A 383 1.00 1.65 -13.11
C ASN A 383 2.14 2.34 -12.35
N ALA A 384 1.84 3.14 -11.32
CA ALA A 384 2.87 3.80 -10.54
C ALA A 384 3.81 2.80 -9.84
N LEU A 385 3.26 1.70 -9.31
CA LEU A 385 4.02 0.61 -8.70
C LEU A 385 4.91 -0.10 -9.72
N ALA A 386 4.37 -0.43 -10.90
CA ALA A 386 5.10 -1.06 -11.99
C ALA A 386 6.27 -0.19 -12.47
N MET A 387 6.03 1.10 -12.70
CA MET A 387 7.07 2.02 -13.17
C MET A 387 8.15 2.22 -12.09
N ALA A 388 7.78 2.28 -10.81
CA ALA A 388 8.74 2.32 -9.71
C ALA A 388 9.54 1.01 -9.58
N ALA A 389 8.93 -0.14 -9.87
CA ALA A 389 9.60 -1.44 -9.83
C ALA A 389 10.51 -1.70 -11.06
N LEU A 390 10.20 -1.11 -12.21
CA LEU A 390 11.05 -1.12 -13.42
C LEU A 390 12.14 -0.06 -13.40
N GLY A 391 11.91 1.07 -12.71
CA GLY A 391 12.80 2.23 -12.75
C GLY A 391 14.24 1.89 -12.36
N PRO A 392 15.24 2.64 -12.86
CA PRO A 392 16.62 2.45 -12.43
C PRO A 392 16.85 2.98 -11.00
N GLU A 393 18.07 2.85 -10.48
CA GLU A 393 18.47 3.59 -9.27
C GLU A 393 18.49 5.10 -9.53
N PRO A 394 18.13 5.94 -8.53
CA PRO A 394 18.29 7.38 -8.63
C PRO A 394 19.76 7.77 -8.91
N PRO A 395 20.02 8.87 -9.63
CA PRO A 395 21.39 9.36 -9.80
C PRO A 395 22.03 9.69 -8.45
N ALA A 396 23.35 9.50 -8.34
CA ALA A 396 24.07 9.70 -7.08
C ALA A 396 24.00 11.14 -6.58
N SER A 397 23.96 12.10 -7.52
CA SER A 397 23.66 13.49 -7.20
C SER A 397 22.97 14.20 -8.36
N LEU A 398 22.12 15.16 -8.01
CA LEU A 398 21.55 16.14 -8.93
C LEU A 398 21.79 17.52 -8.31
N THR A 399 22.58 18.36 -8.98
CA THR A 399 22.79 19.75 -8.56
C THR A 399 22.37 20.70 -9.68
N VAL A 400 21.88 21.88 -9.30
CA VAL A 400 21.39 22.87 -10.25
C VAL A 400 22.13 24.19 -10.00
N GLU A 401 22.75 24.72 -11.04
CA GLU A 401 23.38 26.03 -11.05
C GLU A 401 22.57 27.00 -11.93
N GLN A 402 22.36 28.23 -11.47
CA GLN A 402 21.80 29.29 -12.30
C GLN A 402 22.91 30.08 -12.98
N LEU A 403 22.96 30.01 -14.32
CA LEU A 403 23.89 30.79 -15.15
C LEU A 403 23.10 31.84 -15.96
N GLY A 404 22.95 33.02 -15.36
CA GLY A 404 22.14 34.10 -15.94
C GLY A 404 20.66 33.70 -16.01
N ASN A 405 20.14 33.55 -17.24
CA ASN A 405 18.76 33.13 -17.49
C ASN A 405 18.62 31.62 -17.78
N ALA A 406 19.70 30.85 -17.64
CA ALA A 406 19.68 29.40 -17.83
C ALA A 406 19.84 28.67 -16.49
N LEU A 407 19.22 27.50 -16.38
CA LEU A 407 19.53 26.50 -15.36
C LEU A 407 20.45 25.45 -15.99
N VAL A 408 21.56 25.16 -15.33
CA VAL A 408 22.46 24.05 -15.68
C VAL A 408 22.27 22.96 -14.64
N VAL A 409 21.86 21.78 -15.09
CA VAL A 409 21.66 20.61 -14.25
C VAL A 409 22.87 19.69 -14.41
N HIS A 410 23.53 19.39 -13.29
CA HIS A 410 24.62 18.44 -13.21
C HIS A 410 24.09 17.16 -12.58
N ILE A 411 24.20 16.06 -13.30
CA ILE A 411 23.78 14.73 -12.87
C ILE A 411 25.02 13.86 -12.78
N ASP A 412 25.24 13.25 -11.62
CA ASP A 412 26.24 12.20 -11.46
C ASP A 412 25.59 10.84 -11.75
N ASP A 413 25.97 10.26 -12.89
CA ASP A 413 25.44 9.01 -13.45
C ASP A 413 26.49 7.89 -13.37
N PRO A 414 26.74 7.33 -12.18
CA PRO A 414 27.73 6.25 -12.02
C PRO A 414 27.30 4.94 -12.70
N ASN A 415 26.01 4.82 -13.05
CA ASN A 415 25.42 3.61 -13.62
C ASN A 415 25.27 3.69 -15.15
N ASP A 416 25.70 4.80 -15.78
CA ASP A 416 25.61 5.06 -17.21
C ASP A 416 24.20 4.80 -17.77
N LEU A 417 23.18 5.28 -17.05
CA LEU A 417 21.76 5.19 -17.43
C LEU A 417 21.49 5.97 -18.73
N GLY A 418 22.33 6.97 -19.03
CA GLY A 418 22.40 7.63 -20.32
C GLY A 418 21.41 8.77 -20.47
N LEU A 419 20.11 8.48 -20.58
CA LEU A 419 19.08 9.48 -20.86
C LEU A 419 18.27 9.85 -19.61
N TYR A 420 18.31 11.13 -19.27
CA TYR A 420 17.50 11.71 -18.19
C TYR A 420 16.44 12.66 -18.75
N ARG A 421 15.24 12.60 -18.18
CA ARG A 421 14.21 13.62 -18.34
C ARG A 421 14.27 14.55 -17.13
N VAL A 422 14.30 15.85 -17.38
CA VAL A 422 14.45 16.87 -16.33
C VAL A 422 13.18 17.68 -16.25
N ALA A 423 12.39 17.41 -15.22
CA ALA A 423 11.18 18.17 -14.95
C ALA A 423 11.48 19.38 -14.05
N ILE A 424 10.85 20.51 -14.36
CA ILE A 424 10.92 21.76 -13.60
C ILE A 424 9.53 22.05 -13.05
N ARG A 425 9.47 22.55 -11.81
CA ARG A 425 8.25 23.05 -11.20
C ARG A 425 8.51 24.28 -10.34
N GLU A 426 7.52 25.14 -10.22
CA GLU A 426 7.45 26.12 -9.16
C GLU A 426 7.37 25.45 -7.79
N LEU A 427 8.00 26.07 -6.78
CA LEU A 427 8.15 25.47 -5.46
C LEU A 427 6.81 25.13 -4.78
N LEU A 428 5.79 25.95 -5.03
CA LEU A 428 4.49 25.88 -4.38
C LEU A 428 3.43 25.08 -5.16
N THR A 429 3.77 24.55 -6.34
CA THR A 429 2.86 23.75 -7.16
C THR A 429 3.15 22.26 -7.02
N ASN A 430 2.13 21.45 -7.28
CA ASN A 430 2.28 20.00 -7.37
C ASN A 430 2.47 19.51 -8.81
N ASP A 431 2.09 20.32 -9.79
CA ASP A 431 2.26 20.01 -11.21
C ASP A 431 3.64 20.42 -11.71
N TRP A 432 4.16 19.67 -12.68
CA TRP A 432 5.37 20.03 -13.41
C TRP A 432 5.03 21.13 -14.42
N ASP A 433 5.83 22.19 -14.46
CA ASP A 433 5.68 23.27 -15.43
C ASP A 433 6.16 22.82 -16.82
N THR A 434 7.23 22.01 -16.82
CA THR A 434 7.85 21.40 -18.01
C THR A 434 8.50 20.07 -17.64
N VAL A 435 8.47 19.09 -18.54
CA VAL A 435 9.15 17.78 -18.41
C VAL A 435 10.07 17.53 -19.59
#